data_AF-B8C8G2-F1
#
_entry.id   AF-B8C8G2-F1
#
_cell.length_a   1.000
_cell.length_b   1.000
_cell.length_c   1.000
_cell.angle_alpha   90.00
_cell.angle_beta   90.00
_cell.angle_gamma   90.00
#
_symmetry.space_group_name_H-M   'P 1'
#
loop_
_entity.id
_entity.type
_entity.pdbx_description
1 polymer ?
#
loop_
_entity_poly.entity_id
_entity_poly.type
_entity_poly.pdbx_seq_one_letter_code
_entity_poly.pdbx_strand_id
1 'polypeptide(L)'
;TSRTFVLGDEDHTLGNALRHVLINDARVDFAGYCVPHPSEPVVHLRVQTNEKPLTAIEALKEACSTLSKQCDFFLEQLENEMP
;
A
#
# COMPACT_ATOMS: atom_id res chain seq x y z
N THR A 1 13.05 -9.82 0.11
CA THR A 1 13.04 -9.65 -1.38
C THR A 1 12.75 -8.21 -1.73
N SER A 2 13.34 -7.62 -2.77
CA SER A 2 13.13 -6.19 -3.10
C SER A 2 12.64 -5.97 -4.54
N ARG A 3 11.57 -5.17 -4.73
CA ARG A 3 11.00 -4.81 -6.04
C ARG A 3 10.44 -3.39 -6.04
N THR A 4 10.46 -2.74 -7.21
CA THR A 4 9.73 -1.49 -7.47
C THR A 4 8.53 -1.81 -8.36
N PHE A 5 7.37 -1.33 -7.96
CA PHE A 5 6.13 -1.40 -8.72
C PHE A 5 5.82 -0.03 -9.29
N VAL A 6 5.25 -0.01 -10.50
CA VAL A 6 4.80 1.20 -11.16
C VAL A 6 3.28 1.11 -11.28
N LEU A 7 2.59 2.04 -10.67
CA LEU A 7 1.13 2.17 -10.73
C LEU A 7 0.82 3.36 -11.64
N GLY A 8 0.11 3.11 -12.73
CA GLY A 8 -0.35 4.15 -13.64
C GLY A 8 -1.73 4.65 -13.24
N ASP A 9 -2.04 5.89 -13.63
CA ASP A 9 -3.29 6.60 -13.35
C ASP A 9 -3.60 6.75 -11.85
N GLU A 10 -2.55 6.76 -11.03
CA GLU A 10 -2.63 6.84 -9.56
C GLU A 10 -1.72 7.96 -9.03
N ASP A 11 -1.98 8.42 -7.81
CA ASP A 11 -1.27 9.55 -7.20
C ASP A 11 -0.86 9.31 -5.73
N HIS A 12 -0.59 10.40 -5.01
CA HIS A 12 -0.19 10.35 -3.60
C HIS A 12 -1.23 9.67 -2.69
N THR A 13 -2.50 9.63 -3.07
CA THR A 13 -3.57 9.05 -2.28
C THR A 13 -3.34 7.55 -2.08
N LEU A 14 -3.33 6.78 -3.17
CA LEU A 14 -3.09 5.34 -3.12
C LEU A 14 -1.65 5.03 -2.69
N GLY A 15 -0.68 5.80 -3.19
CA GLY A 15 0.73 5.62 -2.85
C GLY A 15 1.01 5.74 -1.35
N ASN A 16 0.45 6.75 -0.70
CA ASN A 16 0.61 6.95 0.74
C ASN A 16 -0.14 5.91 1.57
N ALA A 17 -1.37 5.55 1.18
CA ALA A 17 -2.15 4.54 1.87
C ALA A 17 -1.44 3.18 1.87
N LEU A 18 -0.97 2.72 0.71
CA LEU A 18 -0.23 1.46 0.60
C LEU A 18 1.10 1.51 1.35
N ARG A 19 1.83 2.63 1.27
CA ARG A 19 3.06 2.82 2.05
C ARG A 19 2.79 2.65 3.55
N HIS A 20 1.71 3.23 4.07
CA HIS A 20 1.37 3.18 5.48
C HIS A 20 1.03 1.75 5.93
N VAL A 21 0.25 1.00 5.15
CA VAL A 21 -0.04 -0.40 5.47
C VAL A 21 1.21 -1.26 5.42
N LEU A 22 2.07 -1.08 4.41
CA LEU A 22 3.28 -1.86 4.24
C LEU A 22 4.32 -1.62 5.35
N ILE A 23 4.53 -0.37 5.79
CA ILE A 23 5.52 -0.08 6.83
C ILE A 23 5.11 -0.60 8.22
N ASN A 24 3.82 -0.85 8.43
CA ASN A 24 3.31 -1.44 9.66
C ASN A 24 3.47 -2.97 9.71
N ASP A 25 3.79 -3.62 8.59
CA ASP A 25 4.08 -5.06 8.56
C ASP A 25 5.53 -5.31 9.01
N ALA A 26 5.71 -6.01 10.13
CA ALA A 26 7.03 -6.37 10.66
C ALA A 26 7.88 -7.23 9.70
N ARG A 27 7.28 -7.79 8.64
CA ARG A 27 7.97 -8.54 7.58
C ARG A 27 8.50 -7.65 6.45
N VAL A 28 8.20 -6.35 6.49
CA VAL A 28 8.65 -5.36 5.49
C VAL A 28 9.73 -4.48 6.11
N ASP A 29 10.95 -4.59 5.59
CA ASP A 29 12.08 -3.76 6.04
C ASP A 29 11.97 -2.33 5.50
N PHE A 30 11.42 -2.17 4.30
CA PHE A 30 11.31 -0.86 3.66
C PHE A 30 10.11 -0.77 2.72
N ALA A 31 9.37 0.32 2.86
CA ALA A 31 8.31 0.73 1.95
C ALA A 31 8.39 2.25 1.70
N GLY A 32 8.42 2.65 0.44
CA GLY A 32 8.44 4.06 0.05
C GLY A 32 7.77 4.26 -1.29
N TYR A 33 7.12 5.41 -1.48
CA TYR A 33 6.54 5.78 -2.77
C TYR A 33 7.07 7.14 -3.22
N CYS A 34 7.12 7.36 -4.54
CA CYS A 34 7.36 8.66 -5.12
C CYS A 34 6.54 8.85 -6.40
N VAL A 35 6.18 10.10 -6.67
CA VAL A 35 5.66 10.54 -7.97
C VAL A 35 6.83 11.22 -8.67
N PRO A 36 7.35 10.66 -9.79
CA PRO A 36 8.57 11.15 -10.42
C PRO A 36 8.37 12.57 -10.98
N HIS A 37 7.17 12.88 -11.48
CA HIS A 37 6.82 14.20 -11.98
C HIS A 37 5.32 14.49 -11.78
N PRO A 38 4.91 15.67 -11.27
CA PRO A 38 3.50 15.98 -10.99
C PRO A 38 2.57 15.94 -12.20
N SER A 39 3.10 16.13 -13.42
CA SER A 39 2.30 16.08 -14.66
C SER A 39 2.09 14.67 -15.22
N GLU A 40 2.75 13.67 -14.64
CA GLU A 40 2.58 12.27 -15.03
C GLU A 40 1.84 11.54 -13.90
N PRO A 41 0.64 10.97 -14.15
CA PRO A 41 -0.11 10.26 -13.13
C PRO A 41 0.48 8.85 -12.94
N VAL A 42 1.71 8.79 -12.44
CA VAL A 42 2.46 7.56 -12.23
C VAL A 42 3.07 7.57 -10.84
N VAL A 43 2.88 6.48 -10.10
CA VAL A 43 3.47 6.29 -8.78
C VAL A 43 4.44 5.12 -8.81
N HIS A 44 5.65 5.36 -8.31
CA HIS A 44 6.64 4.32 -8.06
C HIS A 44 6.56 3.89 -6.60
N LEU A 45 6.27 2.62 -6.35
CA LEU A 45 6.23 2.02 -5.01
C LEU A 45 7.37 1.01 -4.85
N ARG A 46 8.32 1.31 -3.97
CA ARG A 46 9.44 0.42 -3.64
C ARG A 46 9.09 -0.36 -2.38
N VAL A 47 9.17 -1.69 -2.48
CA VAL A 47 8.93 -2.61 -1.36
C VAL A 47 10.12 -3.54 -1.18
N GLN A 48 10.58 -3.67 0.05
CA GLN A 48 11.60 -4.62 0.46
C GLN A 48 11.09 -5.40 1.67
N THR A 49 10.95 -6.70 1.49
CA THR A 49 10.66 -7.64 2.58
C THR A 49 11.94 -8.16 3.20
N ASN A 50 11.83 -8.52 4.48
CA ASN A 50 12.84 -9.26 5.20
C ASN A 50 13.02 -10.67 4.60
N GLU A 51 13.83 -11.49 5.26
CA GLU A 51 14.20 -12.84 4.81
C GLU A 51 13.00 -13.70 4.34
N LYS A 52 13.27 -14.73 3.53
CA LYS A 52 12.22 -15.60 2.96
C LYS A 52 11.42 -16.26 4.11
N PRO A 53 10.06 -16.32 4.03
CA PRO A 53 9.33 -16.74 2.83
C PRO A 53 8.56 -15.65 2.06
N LEU A 54 8.35 -14.45 2.62
CA LEU A 54 7.46 -13.45 2.02
C LEU A 54 8.11 -12.71 0.85
N THR A 55 7.52 -12.77 -0.33
CA THR A 55 7.97 -11.97 -1.49
C THR A 55 7.39 -10.56 -1.44
N ALA A 56 8.06 -9.60 -2.08
CA ALA A 56 7.56 -8.23 -2.21
C ALA A 56 6.20 -8.15 -2.94
N ILE A 57 5.88 -9.13 -3.80
CA ILE A 57 4.58 -9.20 -4.46
C ILE A 57 3.49 -9.65 -3.48
N GLU A 58 3.77 -10.69 -2.69
CA GLU A 58 2.83 -11.18 -1.68
C GLU A 58 2.56 -10.11 -0.63
N ALA A 59 3.62 -9.45 -0.13
CA ALA A 59 3.47 -8.32 0.79
C ALA A 59 2.56 -7.22 0.22
N LEU A 60 2.74 -6.86 -1.06
CA LEU A 60 1.87 -5.87 -1.70
C LEU A 60 0.42 -6.33 -1.83
N LYS A 61 0.19 -7.60 -2.20
CA LYS A 61 -1.17 -8.17 -2.29
C LYS A 61 -1.87 -8.20 -0.93
N GLU A 62 -1.15 -8.64 0.11
CA GLU A 62 -1.65 -8.64 1.48
C GLU A 62 -1.95 -7.23 1.97
N ALA A 63 -1.11 -6.25 1.64
CA ALA A 63 -1.35 -4.84 1.97
C ALA A 63 -2.61 -4.31 1.28
N CYS A 64 -2.83 -4.60 -0.01
CA CYS A 64 -4.07 -4.21 -0.69
C CYS A 64 -5.32 -4.82 -0.05
N SER A 65 -5.28 -6.12 0.29
CA SER A 65 -6.40 -6.78 0.96
C SER A 65 -6.67 -6.19 2.35
N THR A 66 -5.61 -5.86 3.08
CA THR A 66 -5.71 -5.24 4.41
C THR A 66 -6.31 -3.84 4.32
N LEU A 67 -5.86 -3.03 3.37
CA LEU A 67 -6.39 -1.69 3.13
C LEU A 67 -7.89 -1.73 2.79
N SER A 68 -8.30 -2.65 1.91
CA SER A 68 -9.73 -2.84 1.57
C SER A 68 -10.56 -3.17 2.81
N LYS A 69 -10.11 -4.13 3.63
CA LYS A 69 -10.81 -4.52 4.86
C LYS A 69 -10.92 -3.38 5.87
N GLN A 70 -9.90 -2.52 5.96
CA GLN A 70 -9.94 -1.34 6.82
C GLN A 70 -11.01 -0.34 6.35
N CYS A 71 -11.12 -0.12 5.03
CA CYS A 71 -12.17 0.71 4.45
C CYS A 71 -13.55 0.12 4.73
N ASP A 72 -13.75 -1.18 4.47
CA ASP A 72 -15.03 -1.87 4.69
C ASP A 72 -15.47 -1.78 6.15
N PHE A 73 -14.56 -2.06 7.08
CA PHE A 73 -14.82 -1.94 8.52
C PHE A 73 -15.20 -0.52 8.91
N PHE A 74 -14.46 0.49 8.43
CA PHE A 74 -14.75 1.89 8.74
C PHE A 74 -16.12 2.32 8.21
N LEU A 75 -16.48 1.91 7.00
CA LEU A 75 -17.79 2.21 6.42
C LEU A 75 -18.92 1.57 7.23
N GLU A 76 -18.79 0.30 7.62
CA GLU A 76 -19.79 -0.37 8.47
C GLU A 76 -19.96 0.34 9.82
N GLN A 77 -18.87 0.74 10.48
CA GLN A 77 -18.97 1.47 11.74
C GLN A 77 -19.62 2.85 11.54
N LEU A 78 -19.29 3.53 10.45
CA LEU A 78 -19.88 4.83 10.13
C LEU A 78 -21.39 4.70 9.88
N GLU A 79 -21.83 3.68 9.12
CA GLU A 79 -23.25 3.41 8.87
C GLU A 79 -24.02 3.03 10.15
N ASN A 80 -23.38 2.34 11.09
CA ASN A 80 -24.01 1.99 12.37
C ASN A 80 -24.17 3.20 13.30
N GLU A 81 -23.26 4.18 13.24
CA GLU A 81 -23.32 5.38 14.08
C GLU A 81 -24.11 6.54 13.45
N MET A 82 -24.22 6.58 12.12
CA MET A 82 -25.03 7.57 11.42
C MET A 82 -26.52 7.15 11.44
N PRO A 83 -27.41 7.94 12.09
CA PRO A 83 -28.83 7.63 12.21
C PRO A 83 -29.61 7.71 10.89
#